data_AF-A0A956BWU5-F1
#
_entry.id   AF-A0A956BWU5-F1
#
_cell.length_a   1.000
_cell.length_b   1.000
_cell.length_c   1.000
_cell.angle_alpha   90.00
_cell.angle_beta   90.00
_cell.angle_gamma   90.00
#
_symmetry.space_group_name_H-M   'P 1'
#
loop_
_entity.id
_entity.type
_entity.pdbx_description
1 polymer ?
#
loop_
_entity_poly.entity_id
_entity_poly.type
_entity_poly.pdbx_seq_one_letter_code
_entity_poly.pdbx_strand_id
1 'polypeptide(L)'
;GDAHGIDQGECRPGCTLPYCGDGVMDPGEACDEGSANGETPGACRSWCAAPACGDGVMDPGEACDDGFANSDRVDGACRTTCVPAGCGDGTRDGTEECDDGDGASDVRPDACRLSCASASCGDGVVDTGEECDEGAANQDDFAYGCRTNCRLPYCGDGLRDKETEACDHGAENSDSTPG
;
A
#
# COMPACT_ATOMS: atom_id res chain seq x y z
N GLY A 1 -13.54 -36.25 -21.47
CA GLY A 1 -14.08 -35.25 -20.53
C GLY A 1 -12.91 -34.35 -20.25
N ASP A 2 -12.82 -33.29 -21.05
CA ASP A 2 -11.56 -32.61 -21.30
C ASP A 2 -11.59 -31.27 -20.54
N ALA A 3 -10.44 -30.88 -20.01
CA ALA A 3 -10.27 -30.03 -18.84
C ALA A 3 -10.58 -28.52 -19.01
N HIS A 4 -11.57 -28.14 -19.82
CA HIS A 4 -11.93 -26.73 -20.09
C HIS A 4 -13.45 -26.43 -20.06
N GLY A 5 -14.24 -27.21 -19.31
CA GLY A 5 -15.53 -26.72 -18.79
C GLY A 5 -16.70 -26.49 -19.76
N ILE A 6 -16.56 -26.71 -21.07
CA ILE A 6 -17.73 -26.69 -21.97
C ILE A 6 -18.43 -28.06 -21.97
N ASP A 7 -19.66 -28.10 -21.43
CA ASP A 7 -20.55 -29.24 -21.53
C ASP A 7 -20.96 -29.42 -22.99
N GLN A 8 -20.39 -30.41 -23.67
CA GLN A 8 -20.61 -30.72 -25.10
C GLN A 8 -21.98 -31.41 -25.35
N GLY A 9 -23.03 -31.03 -24.61
CA GLY A 9 -24.27 -31.79 -24.52
C GLY A 9 -25.49 -31.22 -25.24
N GLU A 10 -25.59 -29.90 -25.44
CA GLU A 10 -26.83 -29.28 -25.94
C GLU A 10 -26.67 -28.61 -27.30
N CYS A 11 -27.36 -29.15 -28.32
CA CYS A 11 -27.52 -28.49 -29.61
C CYS A 11 -28.50 -27.32 -29.48
N ARG A 12 -28.17 -26.18 -30.08
CA ARG A 12 -29.08 -25.03 -30.20
C ARG A 12 -30.27 -25.36 -31.12
N PRO A 13 -31.41 -24.66 -30.99
CA PRO A 13 -32.47 -24.72 -31.98
C PRO A 13 -31.93 -24.41 -33.38
N GLY A 14 -32.12 -25.32 -34.34
CA GLY A 14 -31.55 -25.19 -35.69
C GLY A 14 -30.32 -26.08 -35.97
N CYS A 15 -29.98 -27.00 -35.04
CA CYS A 15 -28.91 -27.99 -35.21
C CYS A 15 -27.52 -27.37 -35.36
N THR A 16 -27.27 -26.25 -34.69
CA THR A 16 -25.94 -25.64 -34.55
C THR A 16 -25.36 -25.97 -33.17
N LEU A 17 -24.03 -26.05 -33.10
CA LEU A 17 -23.32 -26.17 -31.83
C LEU A 17 -23.03 -24.78 -31.28
N PRO A 18 -23.14 -24.57 -29.96
CA PRO A 18 -22.69 -23.34 -29.32
C PRO A 18 -21.17 -23.18 -29.50
N TYR A 19 -20.71 -21.97 -29.79
CA TYR A 19 -19.29 -21.65 -29.81
C TYR A 19 -19.08 -20.15 -29.57
N CYS A 20 -18.00 -19.84 -28.85
CA CYS A 20 -17.65 -18.48 -28.54
C CYS A 20 -17.33 -17.63 -29.79
N GLY A 21 -17.95 -16.46 -29.88
CA GLY A 21 -17.75 -15.47 -30.93
C GLY A 21 -18.75 -15.59 -32.08
N ASP A 22 -19.90 -16.23 -31.84
CA ASP A 22 -20.98 -16.35 -32.82
C ASP A 22 -22.07 -15.26 -32.66
N GLY A 23 -21.94 -14.42 -31.63
CA GLY A 23 -22.84 -13.33 -31.29
C GLY A 23 -24.06 -13.78 -30.47
N VAL A 24 -24.08 -15.01 -29.97
CA VAL A 24 -25.14 -15.54 -29.12
C VAL A 24 -24.57 -16.04 -27.80
N MET A 25 -24.95 -15.36 -26.72
CA MET A 25 -24.59 -15.74 -25.36
C MET A 25 -25.18 -17.12 -25.00
N ASP A 26 -24.31 -18.13 -24.98
CA ASP A 26 -24.63 -19.51 -24.65
C ASP A 26 -24.28 -19.85 -23.18
N PRO A 27 -24.84 -20.94 -22.60
CA PRO A 27 -24.50 -21.35 -21.23
C PRO A 27 -23.01 -21.60 -21.04
N GLY A 28 -22.40 -20.88 -20.09
CA GLY A 28 -20.96 -20.95 -19.80
C GLY A 28 -20.16 -19.76 -20.33
N GLU A 29 -20.75 -18.94 -21.20
CA GLU A 29 -20.17 -17.69 -21.65
C GLU A 29 -20.54 -16.54 -20.71
N ALA A 30 -19.57 -15.67 -20.41
CA ALA A 30 -19.83 -14.44 -19.66
C ALA A 30 -20.30 -13.30 -20.57
N CYS A 31 -19.92 -13.36 -21.85
CA CYS A 31 -20.26 -12.42 -22.91
C CYS A 31 -20.06 -13.11 -24.27
N ASP A 32 -20.69 -12.57 -25.33
CA ASP A 32 -20.38 -12.90 -26.71
C ASP A 32 -20.73 -11.70 -27.60
N GLU A 33 -19.71 -10.99 -28.07
CA GLU A 33 -19.82 -9.85 -28.98
C GLU A 33 -19.54 -10.25 -30.44
N GLY A 34 -19.59 -11.56 -30.72
CA GLY A 34 -19.35 -12.15 -32.02
C GLY A 34 -17.90 -11.94 -32.46
N SER A 35 -17.75 -11.45 -33.69
CA SER A 35 -16.44 -11.10 -34.26
C SER A 35 -15.74 -9.93 -33.55
N ALA A 36 -16.43 -9.23 -32.65
CA ALA A 36 -15.82 -8.16 -31.85
C ALA A 36 -15.08 -8.69 -30.61
N ASN A 37 -15.21 -9.98 -30.28
CA ASN A 37 -14.41 -10.60 -29.23
C ASN A 37 -12.90 -10.45 -29.53
N GLY A 38 -12.09 -10.20 -28.50
CA GLY A 38 -10.65 -10.15 -28.58
C GLY A 38 -10.00 -9.36 -27.44
N GLU A 39 -8.76 -8.94 -27.68
CA GLU A 39 -7.91 -8.28 -26.69
C GLU A 39 -7.98 -6.74 -26.81
N THR A 40 -9.17 -6.23 -27.17
CA THR A 40 -9.43 -4.79 -27.19
C THR A 40 -10.01 -4.37 -25.84
N PRO A 41 -9.60 -3.21 -25.28
CA PRO A 41 -10.12 -2.73 -23.99
C PRO A 41 -11.66 -2.71 -23.94
N GLY A 42 -12.22 -3.37 -22.93
CA GLY A 42 -13.65 -3.47 -22.66
C GLY A 42 -14.42 -4.46 -23.57
N ALA A 43 -13.76 -5.09 -24.54
CA ALA A 43 -14.38 -6.10 -25.39
C ALA A 43 -14.37 -7.47 -24.71
N CYS A 44 -15.34 -8.31 -25.06
CA CYS A 44 -15.34 -9.70 -24.62
C CYS A 44 -14.06 -10.43 -25.07
N ARG A 45 -13.47 -11.27 -24.21
CA ARG A 45 -12.24 -11.99 -24.58
C ARG A 45 -12.50 -13.02 -25.68
N SER A 46 -11.44 -13.41 -26.37
CA SER A 46 -11.52 -14.38 -27.48
C SER A 46 -12.04 -15.77 -27.07
N TRP A 47 -12.12 -16.04 -25.77
CA TRP A 47 -12.70 -17.24 -25.15
C TRP A 47 -13.99 -16.96 -24.36
N CYS A 48 -14.69 -15.84 -24.62
CA CYS A 48 -15.99 -15.48 -24.07
C CYS A 48 -16.01 -15.29 -22.55
N ALA A 49 -14.86 -14.88 -22.01
CA ALA A 49 -14.78 -14.29 -20.68
C ALA A 49 -15.00 -12.78 -20.77
N ALA A 50 -15.63 -12.21 -19.75
CA ALA A 50 -15.69 -10.78 -19.58
C ALA A 50 -14.28 -10.20 -19.35
N PRO A 51 -14.05 -8.93 -19.75
CA PRO A 51 -12.89 -8.15 -19.34
C PRO A 51 -12.62 -8.30 -17.84
N ALA A 52 -11.39 -8.61 -17.44
CA ALA A 52 -11.06 -8.80 -16.04
C ALA A 52 -9.58 -8.57 -15.75
N CYS A 53 -9.32 -7.93 -14.62
CA CYS A 53 -7.97 -7.70 -14.12
C CYS A 53 -7.10 -8.96 -14.10
N GLY A 54 -5.91 -8.85 -14.69
CA GLY A 54 -4.93 -9.91 -14.81
C GLY A 54 -5.07 -10.74 -16.08
N ASP A 55 -5.91 -10.30 -17.03
CA ASP A 55 -6.02 -10.91 -18.36
C ASP A 55 -4.97 -10.36 -19.35
N GLY A 56 -4.23 -9.32 -18.96
CA GLY A 56 -3.16 -8.72 -19.75
C GLY A 56 -3.64 -7.66 -20.75
N VAL A 57 -4.91 -7.24 -20.67
CA VAL A 57 -5.49 -6.17 -21.46
C VAL A 57 -5.94 -5.06 -20.52
N MET A 58 -5.34 -3.88 -20.65
CA MET A 58 -5.73 -2.72 -19.87
C MET A 58 -7.16 -2.25 -20.22
N ASP A 59 -8.13 -2.61 -19.39
CA ASP A 59 -9.55 -2.33 -19.58
C ASP A 59 -10.01 -1.01 -18.94
N PRO A 60 -11.21 -0.50 -19.30
CA PRO A 60 -11.80 0.65 -18.63
C PRO A 60 -11.96 0.42 -17.12
N GLY A 61 -11.25 1.22 -16.32
CA GLY A 61 -11.27 1.16 -14.85
C GLY A 61 -10.00 0.60 -14.24
N GLU A 62 -9.14 -0.01 -15.06
CA GLU A 62 -7.83 -0.50 -14.64
C GLU A 62 -6.77 0.59 -14.83
N ALA A 63 -5.85 0.70 -13.87
CA ALA A 63 -4.73 1.63 -13.95
C ALA A 63 -3.43 0.94 -14.39
N CYS A 64 -3.38 -0.40 -14.29
CA CYS A 64 -2.34 -1.27 -14.83
C CYS A 64 -2.96 -2.67 -15.07
N ASP A 65 -2.34 -3.48 -15.94
CA ASP A 65 -2.61 -4.91 -16.05
C ASP A 65 -1.38 -5.59 -16.67
N ASP A 66 -0.58 -6.25 -15.83
CA ASP A 66 0.59 -7.03 -16.24
C ASP A 66 0.23 -8.52 -16.50
N GLY A 67 -1.07 -8.83 -16.59
CA GLY A 67 -1.62 -10.16 -16.77
C GLY A 67 -1.32 -11.08 -15.59
N PHE A 68 -0.83 -12.28 -15.90
CA PHE A 68 -0.37 -13.24 -14.89
C PHE A 68 0.81 -12.75 -14.02
N ALA A 69 1.46 -11.63 -14.39
CA ALA A 69 2.52 -11.03 -13.60
C ALA A 69 1.99 -10.08 -12.51
N ASN A 70 0.68 -9.79 -12.47
CA ASN A 70 0.07 -9.08 -11.36
C ASN A 70 0.36 -9.79 -10.03
N SER A 71 0.69 -9.04 -8.99
CA SER A 71 1.14 -9.59 -7.72
C SER A 71 1.01 -8.59 -6.57
N ASP A 72 0.47 -9.05 -5.44
CA ASP A 72 0.39 -8.30 -4.18
C ASP A 72 1.58 -8.58 -3.26
N ARG A 73 2.71 -9.04 -3.80
CA ARG A 73 3.92 -9.38 -3.03
C ARG A 73 5.23 -9.11 -3.77
N VAL A 74 5.14 -8.68 -5.02
CA VAL A 74 6.32 -8.38 -5.84
C VAL A 74 6.43 -6.87 -5.96
N ASP A 75 7.61 -6.39 -5.63
CA ASP A 75 7.98 -4.98 -5.70
C ASP A 75 7.67 -4.39 -7.08
N GLY A 76 6.83 -3.36 -7.10
CA GLY A 76 6.52 -2.58 -8.29
C GLY A 76 5.62 -3.28 -9.32
N ALA A 77 5.15 -4.50 -9.03
CA ALA A 77 4.18 -5.19 -9.88
C ALA A 77 2.79 -4.57 -9.76
N CYS A 78 2.03 -4.57 -10.84
CA CYS A 78 0.61 -4.26 -10.77
C CYS A 78 -0.10 -5.18 -9.75
N ARG A 79 -0.98 -4.63 -8.91
CA ARG A 79 -1.71 -5.42 -7.92
C ARG A 79 -2.76 -6.30 -8.56
N THR A 80 -3.18 -7.36 -7.88
CA THR A 80 -4.20 -8.29 -8.39
C THR A 80 -5.59 -7.65 -8.53
N THR A 81 -5.72 -6.41 -8.08
CA THR A 81 -6.87 -5.52 -8.23
C THR A 81 -6.70 -4.46 -9.33
N CYS A 82 -5.62 -4.54 -10.12
CA CYS A 82 -5.30 -3.66 -11.25
C CYS A 82 -5.13 -2.18 -10.87
N VAL A 83 -4.65 -1.99 -9.65
CA VAL A 83 -4.08 -0.73 -9.18
C VAL A 83 -2.56 -0.85 -9.18
N PRO A 84 -1.83 0.23 -9.51
CA PRO A 84 -0.38 0.24 -9.41
C PRO A 84 0.06 -0.08 -7.99
N ALA A 85 1.20 -0.75 -7.88
CA ALA A 85 1.98 -0.84 -6.66
C ALA A 85 2.21 0.55 -6.04
N GLY A 86 2.03 0.65 -4.73
CA GLY A 86 2.39 1.84 -3.97
C GLY A 86 1.83 1.86 -2.55
N CYS A 87 2.29 2.88 -1.83
CA CYS A 87 2.08 3.02 -0.41
C CYS A 87 0.65 2.76 0.09
N GLY A 88 0.56 1.86 1.06
CA GLY A 88 -0.68 1.44 1.70
C GLY A 88 -1.34 0.23 1.03
N ASP A 89 -0.65 -0.48 0.14
CA ASP A 89 -1.18 -1.68 -0.52
C ASP A 89 -0.80 -3.00 0.19
N GLY A 90 -0.08 -2.90 1.30
CA GLY A 90 0.36 -4.03 2.13
C GLY A 90 1.65 -4.69 1.64
N THR A 91 2.30 -4.14 0.63
CA THR A 91 3.61 -4.58 0.16
C THR A 91 4.55 -3.40 0.03
N ARG A 92 5.68 -3.50 0.72
CA ARG A 92 6.75 -2.50 0.66
C ARG A 92 7.40 -2.48 -0.72
N ASP A 93 7.03 -1.50 -1.54
CA ASP A 93 7.55 -1.28 -2.89
C ASP A 93 8.67 -0.23 -2.93
N GLY A 94 9.64 -0.46 -3.81
CA GLY A 94 10.67 0.49 -4.19
C GLY A 94 11.37 1.15 -2.99
N THR A 95 11.09 2.44 -2.80
CA THR A 95 11.74 3.28 -1.77
C THR A 95 10.94 3.42 -0.49
N GLU A 96 9.79 2.76 -0.36
CA GLU A 96 9.00 2.78 0.87
C GLU A 96 9.82 2.24 2.04
N GLU A 97 9.70 2.88 3.20
CA GLU A 97 10.42 2.44 4.40
C GLU A 97 9.64 1.35 5.13
N CYS A 98 8.31 1.40 5.04
CA CYS A 98 7.34 0.45 5.58
C CYS A 98 6.09 0.44 4.69
N ASP A 99 5.22 -0.55 4.86
CA ASP A 99 3.87 -0.55 4.32
C ASP A 99 2.97 -1.39 5.24
N ASP A 100 2.13 -0.72 6.02
CA ASP A 100 1.18 -1.37 6.93
C ASP A 100 -0.21 -1.59 6.29
N GLY A 101 -0.35 -1.29 4.99
CA GLY A 101 -1.62 -1.30 4.28
C GLY A 101 -2.64 -0.36 4.95
N ASP A 102 -3.85 -0.88 5.16
CA ASP A 102 -4.91 -0.25 5.95
C ASP A 102 -4.52 0.10 7.40
N GLY A 103 -3.38 -0.43 7.89
CA GLY A 103 -2.83 -0.14 9.21
C GLY A 103 -2.03 1.17 9.30
N ALA A 104 -1.69 1.81 8.17
CA ALA A 104 -0.94 3.06 8.14
C ALA A 104 -1.72 4.23 8.78
N SER A 105 -1.02 5.13 9.47
CA SER A 105 -1.64 6.21 10.25
C SER A 105 -0.64 7.29 10.67
N ASP A 106 -1.05 8.55 10.56
CA ASP A 106 -0.28 9.73 11.03
C ASP A 106 -0.63 10.15 12.47
N VAL A 107 -1.33 9.30 13.23
CA VAL A 107 -1.73 9.59 14.61
C VAL A 107 -1.60 8.38 15.56
N ARG A 108 -1.29 7.20 15.02
CA ARG A 108 -1.24 5.96 15.80
C ARG A 108 0.23 5.62 16.05
N PRO A 109 0.63 5.40 17.31
CA PRO A 109 1.99 5.00 17.63
C PRO A 109 2.42 3.74 16.86
N ASP A 110 3.68 3.75 16.44
CA ASP A 110 4.42 2.71 15.73
C ASP A 110 3.82 2.27 14.38
N ALA A 111 2.79 2.96 13.88
CA ALA A 111 2.23 2.68 12.57
C ALA A 111 3.12 3.25 11.47
N CYS A 112 3.19 2.59 10.32
CA CYS A 112 3.71 3.22 9.12
C CYS A 112 2.95 4.54 8.84
N ARG A 113 3.66 5.64 8.53
CA ARG A 113 3.01 6.91 8.20
C ARG A 113 2.30 6.78 6.85
N LEU A 114 1.31 7.65 6.56
CA LEU A 114 0.57 7.61 5.29
C LEU A 114 1.45 7.93 4.06
N SER A 115 2.66 8.41 4.30
CA SER A 115 3.71 8.62 3.29
C SER A 115 4.62 7.40 3.08
N CYS A 116 4.37 6.29 3.78
CA CYS A 116 5.24 5.11 3.85
C CYS A 116 6.64 5.38 4.40
N ALA A 117 6.77 6.46 5.17
CA ALA A 117 7.89 6.66 6.08
C ALA A 117 7.66 5.82 7.34
N SER A 118 8.74 5.25 7.88
CA SER A 118 8.65 4.57 9.17
C SER A 118 8.33 5.57 10.27
N ALA A 119 7.60 5.10 11.28
CA ALA A 119 7.44 5.77 12.57
C ALA A 119 8.80 6.27 13.07
N SER A 120 8.93 7.59 13.28
CA SER A 120 10.21 8.17 13.66
C SER A 120 10.07 9.54 14.32
N CYS A 121 10.97 9.79 15.27
CA CYS A 121 11.11 11.07 15.92
C CYS A 121 11.14 12.25 14.93
N GLY A 122 10.20 13.18 15.10
CA GLY A 122 10.03 14.34 14.26
C GLY A 122 8.90 14.22 13.25
N ASP A 123 8.13 13.14 13.27
CA ASP A 123 6.92 12.98 12.46
C ASP A 123 5.64 13.46 13.17
N GLY A 124 5.75 13.78 14.46
CA GLY A 124 4.67 14.39 15.26
C GLY A 124 3.74 13.38 15.92
N VAL A 125 4.11 12.10 15.96
CA VAL A 125 3.43 11.06 16.71
C VAL A 125 4.39 10.48 17.72
N VAL A 126 4.01 10.48 19.01
CA VAL A 126 4.83 9.85 20.04
C VAL A 126 4.83 8.32 19.85
N ASP A 127 5.94 7.80 19.36
CA ASP A 127 6.14 6.38 19.09
C ASP A 127 6.84 5.65 20.25
N THR A 128 6.96 4.32 20.17
CA THR A 128 7.58 3.53 21.24
C THR A 128 9.04 3.94 21.45
N GLY A 129 9.33 4.45 22.65
CA GLY A 129 10.67 4.87 23.05
C GLY A 129 10.87 6.39 23.05
N GLU A 130 9.87 7.15 22.63
CA GLU A 130 9.82 8.60 22.66
C GLU A 130 9.07 9.10 23.89
N GLU A 131 9.50 10.25 24.40
CA GLU A 131 8.85 10.94 25.53
C GLU A 131 7.92 12.05 25.05
N CYS A 132 8.18 12.56 23.85
CA CYS A 132 7.48 13.63 23.17
C CYS A 132 7.77 13.53 21.67
N ASP A 133 6.92 14.16 20.85
CA ASP A 133 7.23 14.46 19.45
C ASP A 133 6.37 15.64 18.99
N GLU A 134 6.99 16.80 18.79
CA GLU A 134 6.35 18.00 18.23
C GLU A 134 6.58 18.12 16.71
N GLY A 135 7.01 17.04 16.08
CA GLY A 135 7.28 16.95 14.67
C GLY A 135 8.46 17.83 14.26
N ALA A 136 8.28 18.58 13.18
CA ALA A 136 9.27 19.55 12.71
C ALA A 136 9.57 20.69 13.71
N ALA A 137 8.80 20.82 14.80
CA ALA A 137 9.05 21.80 15.86
C ALA A 137 10.03 21.31 16.93
N ASN A 138 10.48 20.04 16.89
CA ASN A 138 11.49 19.52 17.80
C ASN A 138 12.78 20.38 17.75
N GLN A 139 13.33 20.72 18.92
CA GLN A 139 14.50 21.59 19.04
C GLN A 139 15.26 21.43 20.36
N ASP A 140 16.56 21.73 20.32
CA ASP A 140 17.48 21.51 21.45
C ASP A 140 17.70 22.75 22.34
N ASP A 141 17.00 23.84 22.06
CA ASP A 141 17.29 25.17 22.61
C ASP A 141 16.26 25.68 23.65
N PHE A 142 15.17 24.93 23.90
CA PHE A 142 14.05 25.36 24.73
C PHE A 142 13.84 24.45 25.93
N ALA A 143 13.68 25.05 27.12
CA ALA A 143 13.57 24.36 28.41
C ALA A 143 12.36 23.44 28.58
N TYR A 144 11.36 23.56 27.70
CA TYR A 144 10.13 22.76 27.75
C TYR A 144 9.75 22.17 26.39
N GLY A 145 10.62 22.34 25.38
CA GLY A 145 10.37 21.84 24.04
C GLY A 145 10.82 20.40 23.90
N CYS A 146 10.21 19.66 22.98
CA CYS A 146 10.69 18.33 22.65
C CYS A 146 12.05 18.41 21.92
N ARG A 147 13.04 17.62 22.36
CA ARG A 147 14.37 17.60 21.74
C ARG A 147 14.33 16.93 20.36
N THR A 148 15.35 17.18 19.54
CA THR A 148 15.48 16.55 18.20
C THR A 148 15.68 15.03 18.24
N ASN A 149 15.88 14.46 19.43
CA ASN A 149 15.93 13.03 19.69
C ASN A 149 14.69 12.50 20.45
N CYS A 150 13.61 13.29 20.51
CA CYS A 150 12.32 12.93 21.11
C CYS A 150 12.40 12.55 22.60
N ARG A 151 13.35 13.19 23.29
CA ARG A 151 13.46 13.20 24.74
C ARG A 151 13.04 14.54 25.29
N LEU A 152 12.56 14.54 26.52
CA LEU A 152 12.31 15.77 27.24
C LEU A 152 13.63 16.33 27.80
N PRO A 153 13.78 17.66 27.85
CA PRO A 153 14.90 18.32 28.50
C PRO A 153 15.04 17.89 29.97
N TYR A 154 16.28 17.67 30.43
CA TYR A 154 16.59 17.44 31.84
C TYR A 154 18.01 17.90 32.18
N CYS A 155 18.27 18.18 33.46
CA CYS A 155 19.59 18.62 33.88
C CYS A 155 20.63 17.51 33.79
N GLY A 156 21.68 17.78 33.04
CA GLY A 156 22.78 16.88 32.72
C GLY A 156 22.57 16.09 31.43
N ASP A 157 21.67 16.53 30.55
CA ASP A 157 21.46 15.96 29.21
C ASP A 157 22.52 16.43 28.19
N GLY A 158 23.40 17.37 28.59
CA GLY A 158 24.44 17.96 27.75
C GLY A 158 23.99 19.21 26.99
N LEU A 159 22.75 19.66 27.17
CA LEU A 159 22.14 20.81 26.51
C LEU A 159 21.63 21.79 27.55
N ARG A 160 22.26 22.96 27.63
CA ARG A 160 21.85 23.97 28.60
C ARG A 160 20.49 24.57 28.22
N ASP A 161 19.49 24.29 29.05
CA ASP A 161 18.16 24.85 28.91
C ASP A 161 18.08 26.32 29.33
N LYS A 162 17.76 27.19 28.37
CA LYS A 162 17.64 28.63 28.63
C LYS A 162 16.48 28.86 29.60
N GLU A 163 16.72 29.72 30.60
CA GLU A 163 15.79 30.12 31.67
C GLU A 163 15.64 29.15 32.84
N THR A 164 15.87 27.85 32.66
CA THR A 164 15.84 26.86 33.76
C THR A 164 17.23 26.46 34.25
N GLU A 165 18.25 26.52 33.39
CA GLU A 165 19.60 26.07 33.71
C GLU A 165 20.67 27.16 33.63
N ALA A 166 21.47 27.23 34.69
CA ALA A 166 22.66 28.08 34.72
C ALA A 166 23.82 27.48 33.92
N CYS A 167 23.98 26.15 33.96
CA CYS A 167 24.97 25.37 33.22
C CYS A 167 24.49 23.92 33.04
N ASP A 168 25.00 23.25 32.02
CA ASP A 168 24.87 21.80 31.81
C ASP A 168 26.23 21.25 31.39
N HIS A 169 26.81 20.38 32.22
CA HIS A 169 28.08 19.70 32.00
C HIS A 169 27.85 18.20 31.73
N GLY A 170 26.69 17.84 31.20
CA GLY A 170 26.25 16.48 31.00
C GLY A 170 26.07 15.74 32.33
N ALA A 171 26.39 14.45 32.32
CA ALA A 171 26.22 13.57 33.48
C ALA A 171 26.96 14.04 34.75
N GLU A 172 27.92 14.96 34.66
CA GLU A 172 28.70 15.47 35.81
C GLU A 172 27.85 16.30 36.80
N ASN A 173 26.76 16.92 36.35
CA ASN A 173 25.88 17.72 37.19
C ASN A 173 24.39 17.35 37.01
N SER A 174 24.13 16.07 36.71
CA SER A 174 22.79 15.59 36.38
C SER A 174 21.87 15.40 37.59
N ASP A 175 20.61 15.81 37.45
CA ASP A 175 19.54 15.60 38.45
C ASP A 175 18.94 14.19 38.44
N SER A 176 19.31 13.38 37.44
CA SER A 176 18.81 12.02 37.21
C SER A 176 19.81 10.93 37.65
N THR A 177 20.87 11.31 38.38
CA THR A 177 21.74 10.35 39.09
C THR A 177 21.30 10.16 40.56
N PRO A 178 21.20 8.92 41.07
CA PRO A 178 21.24 8.69 42.51
C PRO A 178 22.66 8.98 42.98
N GLY A 179 22.80 9.90 43.94
CA GLY A 179 24.07 10.18 44.60
C GLY A 179 24.72 8.97 45.29
#